data_AF-A0A5P8KCK4-F1
#
_entry.id   AF-A0A5P8KCK4-F1
#
_cell.length_a   1.000
_cell.length_b   1.000
_cell.length_c   1.000
_cell.angle_alpha   90.00
_cell.angle_beta   90.00
_cell.angle_gamma   90.00
#
_symmetry.space_group_name_H-M   'P 1'
#
loop_
_entity.id
_entity.type
_entity.pdbx_description
1 polymer ?
#
loop_
_entity_poly.entity_id
_entity_poly.type
_entity_poly.pdbx_seq_one_letter_code
_entity_poly.pdbx_strand_id
1 'polypeptide(L)'
;MTADITSTHTYTGNHTGQLAAFLAGAPHHWDVDGDLVLTTPDGEIHARPGWLLVRWTDRTITTATPHLAERTYGPEGLAGRLDQTQDAVARVREAAAQLMRAALNTDGEPLTPRDQGIDTAVRRLLAALDQPPGSAS
;
A
#
# COMPACT_ATOMS: atom_id res chain seq x y z
N MET A 1 7.23 -6.82 9.44
CA MET A 1 5.96 -6.30 8.91
C MET A 1 6.18 -4.85 8.56
N THR A 2 5.86 -4.43 7.34
CA THR A 2 5.84 -3.00 6.98
C THR A 2 4.66 -2.35 7.71
N ALA A 3 4.84 -1.15 8.27
CA ALA A 3 3.74 -0.45 8.91
C ALA A 3 2.74 0.04 7.84
N ASP A 4 1.45 -0.11 8.10
CA ASP A 4 0.39 0.30 7.19
C ASP A 4 -0.26 1.61 7.69
N ILE A 5 -0.84 2.38 6.77
CA ILE A 5 -1.58 3.59 7.12
C ILE A 5 -2.92 3.20 7.73
N THR A 6 -3.24 3.74 8.90
CA THR A 6 -4.50 3.47 9.63
C THR A 6 -5.50 4.61 9.50
N SER A 7 -5.02 5.85 9.41
CA SER A 7 -5.87 7.03 9.23
C SER A 7 -5.06 8.24 8.78
N THR A 8 -5.75 9.24 8.24
CA THR A 8 -5.18 10.52 7.83
C THR A 8 -5.99 11.69 8.37
N HIS A 9 -5.35 12.84 8.57
CA HIS A 9 -5.98 14.07 9.04
C HIS A 9 -5.30 15.30 8.47
N THR A 10 -6.05 16.25 7.91
CA THR A 10 -5.48 17.53 7.48
C THR A 10 -5.37 18.47 8.67
N TYR A 11 -4.14 18.83 9.04
CA TYR A 11 -3.91 19.75 10.15
C TYR A 11 -4.31 21.17 9.77
N THR A 12 -5.12 21.83 10.59
CA THR A 12 -5.65 23.18 10.31
C THR A 12 -4.95 24.29 11.09
N GLY A 13 -3.99 23.96 11.95
CA GLY A 13 -3.38 24.91 12.89
C GLY A 13 -4.14 25.05 14.22
N ASN A 14 -5.32 24.44 14.35
CA ASN A 14 -6.18 24.62 15.52
C ASN A 14 -6.24 23.37 16.40
N HIS A 15 -6.24 23.55 17.73
CA HIS A 15 -6.62 22.52 18.69
C HIS A 15 -8.11 22.24 18.62
N THR A 16 -8.47 21.15 17.95
CA THR A 16 -9.86 20.67 17.91
C THR A 16 -9.97 19.33 18.64
N GLY A 17 -11.16 18.99 19.12
CA GLY A 17 -11.41 17.67 19.69
C GLY A 17 -11.17 16.53 18.69
N GLN A 18 -11.38 16.78 17.39
CA GLN A 18 -11.05 15.83 16.32
C GLN A 18 -9.54 15.60 16.21
N LEU A 19 -8.74 16.67 16.25
CA LEU A 19 -7.28 16.54 16.25
C LEU A 19 -6.79 15.81 17.51
N ALA A 20 -7.31 16.15 18.68
CA ALA A 20 -6.96 15.47 19.93
C ALA A 20 -7.26 13.96 19.89
N ALA A 21 -8.42 13.58 19.33
CA ALA A 21 -8.78 12.18 19.11
C ALA A 21 -7.84 11.49 18.10
N PHE A 22 -7.47 12.18 17.01
CA PHE A 22 -6.54 11.65 16.01
C PHE A 22 -5.14 11.40 16.58
N LEU A 23 -4.62 12.33 17.40
CA LEU A 23 -3.31 12.25 18.05
C LEU A 23 -3.29 11.29 19.25
N ALA A 24 -4.45 10.79 19.70
CA ALA A 24 -4.55 9.97 20.89
C ALA A 24 -3.63 8.75 20.83
N GLY A 25 -2.69 8.67 21.78
CA GLY A 25 -1.72 7.59 21.90
C GLY A 25 -0.54 7.67 20.94
N ALA A 26 -0.39 8.76 20.19
CA ALA A 26 0.82 9.07 19.42
C ALA A 26 1.73 10.01 20.23
N PRO A 27 3.06 9.83 20.19
CA PRO A 27 4.01 10.77 20.79
C PRO A 27 3.96 12.14 20.11
N HIS A 28 3.49 13.15 20.84
CA HIS A 28 3.43 14.54 20.38
C HIS A 28 3.43 15.50 21.58
N HIS A 29 3.77 16.76 21.33
CA HIS A 29 3.60 17.85 22.29
C HIS A 29 3.33 19.16 21.55
N TRP A 30 3.09 20.21 22.34
CA TRP A 30 2.90 21.57 21.85
C TRP A 30 4.07 22.40 22.31
N ASP A 31 4.68 23.14 21.41
CA ASP A 31 5.79 24.02 21.76
C ASP A 31 5.31 25.32 22.42
N VAL A 32 6.25 26.23 22.69
CA VAL A 32 5.99 27.52 23.35
C VAL A 32 5.15 28.47 22.51
N ASP A 33 5.21 28.34 21.18
CA ASP A 33 4.45 29.15 20.23
C ASP A 33 3.06 28.53 19.93
N GLY A 34 2.81 27.33 20.46
CA GLY A 34 1.57 26.58 20.30
C GLY A 34 1.54 25.74 19.02
N ASP A 35 2.69 25.51 18.38
CA ASP A 35 2.78 24.65 17.20
C ASP A 35 2.76 23.17 17.60
N LEU A 36 2.15 22.35 16.75
CA LEU A 36 2.12 20.90 16.92
C LEU A 36 3.50 20.31 16.58
N VAL A 37 4.13 19.70 17.58
CA VAL A 37 5.38 18.96 17.42
C VAL A 37 5.11 17.47 17.53
N LEU A 38 5.43 16.74 16.45
CA LEU A 38 5.34 15.29 16.38
C LEU A 38 6.71 14.67 16.66
N THR A 39 6.77 13.68 17.54
CA THR A 39 8.00 12.93 17.79
C THR A 39 8.02 11.71 16.88
N THR A 40 8.95 11.70 15.92
CA THR A 40 9.13 10.59 14.97
C THR A 40 10.46 9.87 15.23
N PRO A 41 10.67 8.66 14.68
CA PRO A 41 11.96 7.96 14.77
C PRO A 41 13.14 8.78 14.23
N ASP A 42 12.90 9.66 13.25
CA ASP A 42 13.92 10.49 12.60
C ASP A 42 14.13 11.85 13.30
N GLY A 43 13.37 12.11 14.37
CA GLY A 43 13.40 13.35 15.13
C GLY A 43 12.06 14.06 15.22
N GLU A 44 12.08 15.27 15.77
CA GLU A 44 10.90 16.10 15.94
C GLU A 44 10.53 16.83 14.65
N ILE A 45 9.23 16.91 14.37
CA ILE A 45 8.69 17.59 13.19
C ILE A 45 7.61 18.56 13.64
N HIS A 46 7.76 19.83 13.24
CA HIS A 46 6.73 20.86 13.41
C HIS A 46 5.72 20.76 12.27
N ALA A 47 4.49 20.36 12.59
CA ALA A 47 3.41 20.29 11.61
C ALA A 47 2.93 21.70 11.26
N ARG A 48 2.61 21.93 9.99
CA ARG A 48 2.11 23.23 9.51
C ARG A 48 0.65 23.14 9.09
N PRO A 49 -0.14 24.22 9.25
CA PRO A 49 -1.48 24.27 8.69
C PRO A 49 -1.50 23.91 7.20
N GLY A 50 -2.48 23.09 6.82
CA GLY A 50 -2.63 22.52 5.48
C GLY A 50 -1.88 21.21 5.24
N TRP A 51 -0.97 20.78 6.13
CA TRP A 51 -0.28 19.49 5.97
C TRP A 51 -1.18 18.31 6.29
N LEU A 52 -0.91 17.19 5.63
CA LEU A 52 -1.55 15.91 5.94
C LEU A 52 -0.73 15.20 7.04
N LEU A 53 -1.40 14.85 8.12
CA LEU A 53 -0.88 13.95 9.15
C LEU A 53 -1.30 12.53 8.80
N VAL A 54 -0.34 11.59 8.83
CA VAL A 54 -0.56 10.19 8.44
C VAL A 54 -0.21 9.32 9.63
N ARG A 55 -1.18 8.54 10.12
CA ARG A 55 -1.01 7.66 11.27
C ARG A 55 -0.79 6.22 10.82
N TRP A 56 0.23 5.58 11.37
CA TRP A 56 0.64 4.22 11.02
C TRP A 56 0.19 3.19 12.06
N THR A 57 0.25 1.90 11.72
CA THR A 57 -0.12 0.79 12.62
C THR A 57 0.75 0.70 13.88
N ASP A 58 1.99 1.16 13.81
CA ASP A 58 2.92 1.28 14.96
C ASP A 58 2.66 2.53 15.82
N ARG A 59 1.61 3.30 15.49
CA ARG A 59 1.18 4.56 16.12
C ARG A 59 2.11 5.75 15.88
N THR A 60 3.13 5.62 15.03
CA THR A 60 3.88 6.78 14.57
C THR A 60 2.97 7.68 13.74
N ILE A 61 3.27 8.97 13.73
CA ILE A 61 2.62 9.95 12.86
C ILE A 61 3.71 10.62 12.04
N THR A 62 3.57 10.56 10.72
CA THR A 62 4.40 11.33 9.78
C THR A 62 3.59 12.47 9.21
N THR A 63 4.28 13.42 8.57
CA THR A 63 3.63 14.55 7.89
C THR A 63 3.96 14.56 6.41
N ALA A 64 3.04 15.05 5.61
CA ALA A 64 3.24 15.30 4.20
C ALA A 64 2.69 16.67 3.83
N THR A 65 3.43 17.43 3.02
CA THR A 65 2.89 18.62 2.37
C THR A 65 1.75 18.19 1.43
N PRO A 66 0.77 19.06 1.10
CA PRO A 66 -0.33 18.70 0.20
C PRO A 66 0.14 18.03 -1.11
N HIS A 67 1.18 18.60 -1.73
CA HIS A 67 1.74 18.07 -2.97
C HIS A 67 2.40 16.68 -2.78
N LEU A 68 3.12 16.47 -1.68
CA LEU A 68 3.72 15.18 -1.38
C LEU A 68 2.63 14.14 -1.03
N ALA A 69 1.58 14.56 -0.32
CA ALA A 69 0.46 13.73 0.06
C ALA A 69 -0.30 13.20 -1.16
N GLU A 70 -0.61 14.06 -2.13
CA GLU A 70 -1.27 13.68 -3.38
C GLU A 70 -0.41 12.69 -4.19
N ARG A 71 0.89 12.96 -4.33
CA ARG A 71 1.80 12.10 -5.10
C ARG A 71 2.11 10.76 -4.41
N THR A 72 2.03 10.69 -3.10
CA THR A 72 2.38 9.47 -2.35
C THR A 72 1.16 8.64 -2.06
N TYR A 73 0.11 9.26 -1.52
CA TYR A 73 -1.05 8.58 -0.95
C TYR A 73 -2.34 8.75 -1.77
N GLY A 74 -2.32 9.60 -2.81
CA GLY A 74 -3.47 9.77 -3.70
C GLY A 74 -3.74 8.54 -4.57
N PRO A 75 -4.92 8.47 -5.22
CA PRO A 75 -5.31 7.35 -6.08
C PRO A 75 -4.38 7.17 -7.30
N GLU A 76 -3.79 8.26 -7.79
CA GLU A 76 -2.77 8.25 -8.86
C GLU A 76 -1.33 8.28 -8.30
N GLY A 77 -1.19 8.35 -6.98
CA GLY A 77 0.07 8.37 -6.27
C GLY A 77 0.71 6.99 -6.15
N LEU A 78 1.83 6.91 -5.44
CA LEU A 78 2.57 5.66 -5.26
C LEU A 78 1.70 4.54 -4.64
N ALA A 79 0.94 4.85 -3.58
CA ALA A 79 0.07 3.89 -2.93
C ALA A 79 -1.05 3.41 -3.86
N GLY A 80 -1.78 4.33 -4.51
CA GLY A 80 -2.87 3.95 -5.43
C GLY A 80 -2.37 3.14 -6.65
N ARG A 81 -1.19 3.46 -7.18
CA ARG A 81 -0.55 2.66 -8.24
C ARG A 81 -0.13 1.28 -7.78
N LEU A 82 0.34 1.15 -6.54
CA LEU A 82 0.68 -0.14 -5.95
C LEU A 82 -0.59 -1.00 -5.82
N ASP A 83 -1.68 -0.45 -5.30
CA ASP A 83 -2.97 -1.15 -5.18
C ASP A 83 -3.48 -1.60 -6.55
N GLN A 84 -3.48 -0.71 -7.55
CA GLN A 84 -3.86 -1.05 -8.94
C GLN A 84 -3.01 -2.18 -9.53
N THR A 85 -1.71 -2.19 -9.20
CA THR A 85 -0.78 -3.24 -9.65
C THR A 85 -1.09 -4.57 -8.96
N GLN A 86 -1.36 -4.54 -7.65
CA GLN A 86 -1.75 -5.73 -6.88
C GLN A 86 -3.06 -6.33 -7.41
N ASP A 87 -4.05 -5.50 -7.71
CA ASP A 87 -5.30 -5.92 -8.32
C ASP A 87 -5.09 -6.53 -9.72
N ALA A 88 -4.22 -5.92 -10.53
CA ALA A 88 -3.87 -6.47 -11.84
C ALA A 88 -3.20 -7.84 -11.72
N VAL A 89 -2.27 -8.01 -10.78
CA VAL A 89 -1.64 -9.30 -10.48
C VAL A 89 -2.68 -10.33 -10.04
N ALA A 90 -3.62 -9.96 -9.16
CA ALA A 90 -4.69 -10.84 -8.73
C ALA A 90 -5.57 -11.31 -9.91
N ARG A 91 -5.95 -10.40 -10.82
CA ARG A 91 -6.70 -10.75 -12.04
C ARG A 91 -5.94 -11.71 -12.95
N VAL A 92 -4.63 -11.50 -13.12
CA VAL A 92 -3.78 -12.41 -13.91
C VAL A 92 -3.71 -13.78 -13.27
N ARG A 93 -3.56 -13.87 -11.94
CA ARG A 93 -3.56 -15.13 -11.20
C ARG A 93 -4.89 -15.90 -11.35
N GLU A 94 -6.02 -15.21 -11.27
CA GLU A 94 -7.33 -15.83 -11.44
C GLU A 94 -7.52 -16.35 -12.88
N ALA A 95 -7.16 -15.55 -13.89
CA ALA A 95 -7.23 -15.98 -15.28
C ALA A 95 -6.32 -17.21 -15.56
N ALA A 96 -5.11 -17.23 -15.00
CA ALA A 96 -4.20 -18.36 -15.04
C ALA A 96 -4.79 -19.62 -14.41
N ALA A 97 -5.41 -19.51 -13.23
CA ALA A 97 -6.06 -20.63 -12.56
C ALA A 97 -7.26 -21.18 -13.35
N GLN A 98 -8.05 -20.31 -13.98
CA GLN A 98 -9.16 -20.71 -14.85
C GLN A 98 -8.68 -21.47 -16.08
N LEU A 99 -7.59 -21.03 -16.72
CA LEU A 99 -6.97 -21.74 -17.84
C LEU A 99 -6.47 -23.13 -17.41
N MET A 100 -5.83 -23.25 -16.25
CA MET A 100 -5.41 -24.56 -15.71
C MET A 100 -6.60 -25.49 -15.45
N ARG A 101 -7.68 -24.98 -14.83
CA ARG A 101 -8.89 -25.79 -14.59
C ARG A 101 -9.52 -26.25 -15.90
N ALA A 102 -9.58 -25.39 -16.92
CA ALA A 102 -10.09 -25.75 -18.24
C ALA A 102 -9.23 -26.83 -18.92
N ALA A 103 -7.90 -26.74 -18.81
CA ALA A 103 -6.97 -27.75 -19.32
C ALA A 103 -7.03 -29.08 -18.55
N LEU A 104 -7.42 -29.07 -17.27
CA LEU A 104 -7.58 -30.27 -16.45
C LEU A 104 -8.97 -30.93 -16.58
N ASN A 105 -9.97 -30.20 -17.07
CA ASN A 105 -11.34 -30.68 -17.31
C ASN A 105 -11.53 -31.28 -18.72
N THR A 106 -10.47 -31.47 -19.50
CA THR A 106 -10.57 -32.26 -20.74
C THR A 106 -10.74 -33.73 -20.36
N ASP A 107 -11.96 -34.24 -20.51
CA ASP A 107 -12.41 -35.60 -20.18
C ASP A 107 -11.59 -36.70 -20.88
N GLY A 108 -10.43 -37.03 -20.32
CA GLY A 108 -9.63 -38.20 -20.72
C GLY A 108 -8.92 -38.11 -22.08
N GLU A 109 -9.05 -37.00 -22.82
CA GLU A 109 -8.26 -36.80 -24.03
C GLU A 109 -6.80 -36.43 -23.68
N PRO A 110 -5.81 -37.06 -24.33
CA PRO A 110 -4.41 -36.71 -24.11
C PRO A 110 -4.16 -35.25 -24.52
N LEU A 111 -3.67 -34.45 -23.59
CA LEU A 111 -3.29 -33.05 -23.81
C LEU A 111 -2.45 -32.91 -25.07
N THR A 112 -2.85 -32.03 -25.98
CA THR A 112 -2.06 -31.76 -27.18
C THR A 112 -0.74 -31.09 -26.78
N PRO A 113 0.31 -31.12 -27.63
CA PRO A 113 1.55 -30.39 -27.39
C PRO A 113 1.33 -28.88 -27.15
N ARG A 114 0.26 -28.32 -27.72
CA ARG A 114 -0.16 -26.94 -27.48
C ARG A 114 -0.67 -26.74 -26.05
N ASP A 115 -1.48 -27.67 -25.54
CA ASP A 115 -2.04 -27.59 -24.19
C ASP A 115 -0.96 -27.76 -23.12
N GLN A 116 0.02 -28.64 -23.37
CA GLN A 116 1.20 -28.81 -22.51
C GLN A 116 2.09 -27.54 -22.48
N GLY A 117 2.23 -26.87 -23.63
CA GLY A 117 2.94 -25.59 -23.74
C GLY A 117 2.24 -24.47 -22.96
N ILE A 118 0.91 -24.43 -23.01
CA ILE A 118 0.09 -23.46 -22.24
C ILE A 118 0.22 -23.73 -20.75
N ASP A 119 0.06 -24.97 -20.29
CA ASP A 119 0.20 -25.33 -18.87
C ASP A 119 1.58 -24.93 -18.30
N THR A 120 2.65 -25.22 -19.05
CA THR A 120 4.02 -24.83 -18.66
C THR A 120 4.18 -23.31 -18.57
N ALA A 121 3.64 -22.56 -19.54
CA ALA A 121 3.72 -21.10 -19.54
C ALA A 121 2.93 -20.48 -18.38
N VAL A 122 1.75 -21.01 -18.06
CA VAL A 122 0.92 -20.52 -16.95
C VAL A 122 1.57 -20.84 -15.60
N ARG A 123 2.15 -22.03 -15.41
CA ARG A 123 2.91 -22.36 -14.18
C ARG A 123 4.11 -21.41 -13.99
N ARG A 124 4.85 -21.12 -15.06
CA ARG A 124 5.97 -20.16 -15.02
C ARG A 124 5.51 -18.76 -14.67
N LEU A 125 4.38 -18.32 -15.24
CA LEU A 125 3.80 -17.01 -14.94
C LEU A 125 3.40 -16.92 -13.47
N LEU A 126 2.70 -17.91 -12.92
CA LEU A 126 2.31 -17.94 -11.51
C LEU A 126 3.54 -17.94 -10.59
N ALA A 127 4.54 -18.78 -10.89
CA ALA A 127 5.78 -18.82 -10.12
C ALA A 127 6.53 -17.48 -10.15
N ALA A 128 6.53 -16.76 -11.28
CA ALA A 128 7.14 -15.44 -11.40
C ALA A 128 6.39 -14.36 -10.60
N LEU A 129 5.05 -14.45 -10.54
CA LEU A 129 4.22 -13.53 -9.74
C LEU A 129 4.36 -13.75 -8.23
N ASP A 130 4.79 -14.94 -7.80
CA ASP A 130 5.03 -15.27 -6.39
C ASP A 130 6.43 -14.87 -5.91
N GLN A 131 7.34 -14.47 -6.81
CA GLN A 131 8.66 -13.96 -6.41
C GLN A 131 8.58 -12.51 -5.91
N PRO A 132 9.28 -12.16 -4.83
CA PRO A 132 9.36 -10.78 -4.38
C PRO A 132 10.11 -9.92 -5.42
N PRO A 133 9.72 -8.64 -5.60
CA PRO A 133 10.34 -7.75 -6.57
C PRO A 133 11.85 -7.65 -6.32
N GLY A 134 12.65 -7.95 -7.35
CA GLY A 134 14.12 -7.92 -7.30
C GLY A 134 14.84 -9.28 -7.27
N SER A 135 14.11 -10.40 -7.37
CA SER A 135 14.69 -11.75 -7.34
C SER A 135 15.15 -12.28 -8.71
N ALA A 136 15.00 -11.51 -9.78
CA ALA A 136 15.50 -11.88 -11.10
C ALA A 136 17.02 -11.69 -11.14
N SER A 137 17.74 -12.81 -11.07
CA SER A 137 19.19 -12.89 -11.36
C SER A 137 19.44 -13.00 -12.86
#